data_AF-A0A3S1CHB1-F1
#
_entry.id   AF-A0A3S1CHB1-F1
#
_cell.length_a   1.000
_cell.length_b   1.000
_cell.length_c   1.000
_cell.angle_alpha   90.00
_cell.angle_beta   90.00
_cell.angle_gamma   90.00
#
_symmetry.space_group_name_H-M   'P 1'
#
loop_
_entity.id
_entity.type
_entity.pdbx_description
1 polymer ?
#
loop_
_entity_poly.entity_id
_entity_poly.type
_entity_poly.pdbx_seq_one_letter_code
_entity_poly.pdbx_strand_id
1 'polypeptide(L)'
;MNEQQKVLLKQWVEALRSGKYKKDTCQLKTSNGYCCMGVAVVVHPEWKISNTKKRYNDEIEKIVGYENEFPPVEMIKDFGLNIEFVRKLIRMNDIELLPFNQIADYIEKELLSNE
;
A
#
# COMPACT_ATOMS: atom_id res chain seq x y z
N MET A 1 11.25 8.70 10.83
CA MET A 1 10.88 8.85 9.41
C MET A 1 11.56 10.08 8.86
N ASN A 2 12.15 10.03 7.66
CA ASN A 2 12.77 11.19 7.02
C ASN A 2 11.73 12.02 6.25
N GLU A 3 12.10 13.21 5.80
CA GLU A 3 11.18 14.12 5.10
C GLU A 3 10.63 13.54 3.79
N GLN A 4 11.46 12.82 3.04
CA GLN A 4 11.01 12.17 1.80
C GLN A 4 9.91 11.13 2.08
N GLN A 5 10.10 10.30 3.12
CA GLN A 5 9.11 9.31 3.54
C GLN A 5 7.78 9.97 3.94
N LYS A 6 7.84 11.10 4.67
CA LYS A 6 6.63 11.86 5.03
C LYS A 6 5.89 12.38 3.79
N VAL A 7 6.61 12.88 2.79
CA VAL A 7 6.02 13.35 1.52
C VAL A 7 5.29 12.21 0.80
N LEU A 8 5.95 11.06 0.63
CA LEU A 8 5.36 9.89 -0.03
C LEU A 8 4.09 9.41 0.69
N LEU A 9 4.12 9.38 2.03
CA LEU A 9 2.98 8.99 2.86
C LEU A 9 1.82 9.98 2.77
N LYS A 10 2.10 11.28 2.82
CA LYS A 10 1.06 12.33 2.69
C LYS A 10 0.37 12.25 1.33
N GLN A 11 1.12 12.10 0.23
CA GLN A 11 0.56 11.95 -1.11
C GLN A 11 -0.35 10.71 -1.23
N TRP A 12 0.05 9.60 -0.62
CA TRP A 12 -0.77 8.39 -0.58
C TRP A 12 -2.05 8.58 0.26
N VAL A 13 -1.95 9.14 1.46
CA VAL A 13 -3.10 9.45 2.34
C VAL A 13 -4.08 10.38 1.63
N GLU A 14 -3.60 11.44 0.99
CA GLU A 14 -4.42 12.36 0.19
C GLU A 14 -5.11 11.64 -0.97
N ALA A 15 -4.41 10.74 -1.67
CA ALA A 15 -4.99 9.96 -2.75
C ALA A 15 -6.12 9.04 -2.28
N LEU A 16 -5.94 8.35 -1.14
CA LEU A 16 -6.99 7.54 -0.51
C LEU A 16 -8.21 8.39 -0.14
N ARG A 17 -8.00 9.60 0.36
CA ARG A 17 -9.08 10.54 0.74
C ARG A 17 -9.75 11.24 -0.44
N SER A 18 -9.09 11.28 -1.60
CA SER A 18 -9.54 12.07 -2.76
C SER A 18 -10.85 11.60 -3.41
N GLY A 19 -11.26 10.35 -3.17
CA GLY A 19 -12.39 9.72 -3.86
C GLY A 19 -12.15 9.41 -5.34
N LYS A 20 -10.96 9.72 -5.89
CA LYS A 20 -10.62 9.46 -7.30
C LYS A 20 -10.40 7.99 -7.62
N TYR A 21 -10.04 7.18 -6.61
CA TYR A 21 -9.72 5.77 -6.76
C TYR A 21 -10.85 4.92 -6.22
N LYS A 22 -11.38 4.03 -7.06
CA LYS A 22 -12.38 3.04 -6.66
C LYS A 22 -11.71 1.91 -5.88
N LYS A 23 -12.21 1.61 -4.68
CA LYS A 23 -11.75 0.49 -3.86
C LYS A 23 -12.06 -0.85 -4.53
N ASP A 24 -11.12 -1.76 -4.44
CA ASP A 24 -11.29 -3.20 -4.67
C ASP A 24 -10.42 -4.01 -3.68
N THR A 25 -10.43 -5.33 -3.78
CA THR A 25 -9.71 -6.25 -2.87
C THR A 25 -8.82 -7.24 -3.61
N CYS A 26 -7.98 -7.96 -2.86
CA CYS A 26 -7.16 -9.11 -3.28
C CYS A 26 -5.99 -8.81 -4.23
N GLN A 27 -6.03 -7.74 -5.02
CA GLN A 27 -4.96 -7.34 -5.92
C GLN A 27 -4.66 -5.85 -5.78
N LEU A 28 -3.42 -5.45 -6.08
CA LEU A 28 -3.04 -4.04 -6.16
C LEU A 28 -3.95 -3.28 -7.12
N LYS A 29 -4.24 -3.88 -8.28
CA LYS A 29 -5.19 -3.35 -9.25
C LYS A 29 -5.93 -4.47 -9.94
N THR A 30 -7.23 -4.27 -10.11
CA THR A 30 -8.10 -5.12 -10.94
C THR A 30 -8.70 -4.27 -12.08
N SER A 31 -9.61 -4.84 -12.87
CA SER A 31 -10.46 -4.07 -13.77
C SER A 31 -11.44 -3.13 -13.05
N ASN A 32 -11.76 -3.40 -11.78
CA ASN A 32 -12.79 -2.71 -11.03
C ASN A 32 -12.25 -1.63 -10.09
N GLY A 33 -10.96 -1.65 -9.76
CA GLY A 33 -10.38 -0.68 -8.84
C GLY A 33 -9.00 -1.07 -8.33
N TYR A 34 -8.68 -0.56 -7.15
CA TYR A 34 -7.38 -0.69 -6.49
C TYR A 34 -7.58 -1.11 -5.03
N CYS A 35 -6.66 -1.89 -4.47
CA CYS A 35 -6.53 -1.97 -3.02
C CYS A 35 -5.77 -0.74 -2.48
N CYS A 36 -5.73 -0.55 -1.16
CA CYS A 36 -5.05 0.61 -0.56
C CYS A 36 -3.56 0.71 -0.95
N MET A 37 -2.85 -0.41 -1.07
CA MET A 37 -1.44 -0.43 -1.52
C MET A 37 -1.32 -0.19 -3.03
N GLY A 38 -2.31 -0.59 -3.82
CA GLY A 38 -2.34 -0.27 -5.24
C GLY A 38 -2.51 1.21 -5.53
N VAL A 39 -3.28 1.91 -4.68
CA VAL A 39 -3.36 3.38 -4.70
C VAL A 39 -1.99 3.99 -4.44
N ALA A 40 -1.26 3.47 -3.44
CA ALA A 40 0.10 3.93 -3.16
C ALA A 40 1.04 3.73 -4.36
N VAL A 41 0.96 2.59 -5.06
CA VAL A 41 1.83 2.35 -6.23
C VAL A 41 1.46 3.28 -7.38
N VAL A 42 0.16 3.51 -7.66
CA VAL A 42 -0.25 4.26 -8.87
C VAL A 42 -0.05 5.78 -8.74
N VAL A 43 0.00 6.32 -7.53
CA VAL A 43 0.24 7.76 -7.31
C VAL A 43 1.72 8.14 -7.45
N HIS A 44 2.60 7.14 -7.44
CA HIS A 44 4.05 7.29 -7.48
C HIS A 44 4.64 6.54 -8.68
N PRO A 45 4.83 7.23 -9.83
CA PRO A 45 5.12 6.61 -11.13
C PRO A 45 6.47 5.87 -11.22
N GLU A 46 7.35 6.05 -10.24
CA GLU A 46 8.61 5.32 -10.10
C GLU A 46 8.40 3.82 -9.88
N TRP A 47 7.28 3.41 -9.30
CA TRP A 47 6.92 2.01 -9.09
C TRP A 47 5.81 1.57 -10.04
N LYS A 48 5.78 0.27 -10.34
CA LYS A 48 4.81 -0.32 -11.24
C LYS A 48 4.13 -1.51 -10.61
N ILE A 49 2.83 -1.61 -10.83
CA ILE A 49 2.08 -2.82 -10.49
C ILE A 49 2.46 -3.91 -11.48
N SER A 50 2.93 -5.04 -10.97
CA SER A 50 3.17 -6.21 -11.80
C SER A 50 1.83 -6.86 -12.15
N ASN A 51 1.71 -7.31 -13.40
CA ASN A 51 0.58 -8.14 -13.84
C ASN A 51 0.88 -9.64 -13.67
N THR A 52 2.02 -10.01 -13.07
CA THR A 52 2.40 -11.40 -12.91
C THR A 52 2.06 -11.92 -11.51
N LYS A 53 1.71 -13.21 -11.42
CA LYS A 53 1.52 -13.93 -10.15
C LYS A 53 2.80 -14.60 -9.69
N LYS A 54 3.97 -13.98 -9.90
CA LYS A 54 5.22 -14.50 -9.35
C LYS A 54 5.22 -14.31 -7.84
N ARG A 55 5.78 -15.28 -7.12
CA ARG A 55 5.92 -15.23 -5.67
C ARG A 55 7.02 -14.24 -5.33
N TYR A 56 6.71 -13.35 -4.41
CA TYR A 56 7.70 -12.54 -3.73
C TYR A 56 8.20 -13.31 -2.51
N ASN A 57 9.49 -13.62 -2.45
CA ASN A 57 10.12 -14.29 -1.33
C ASN A 57 10.92 -13.27 -0.50
N ASP A 58 10.92 -13.39 0.83
CA ASP A 58 11.87 -12.66 1.68
C ASP A 58 13.26 -13.32 1.68
N GLU A 59 14.21 -12.70 2.38
CA GLU A 59 15.60 -13.19 2.52
C GLU A 59 15.71 -14.61 3.12
N ILE A 60 14.61 -15.15 3.69
CA ILE A 60 14.53 -16.48 4.33
C ILE A 60 13.58 -17.41 3.55
N GLU A 61 13.37 -17.14 2.25
CA GLU A 61 12.47 -17.88 1.35
C GLU A 61 11.00 -17.99 1.81
N LYS A 62 10.55 -17.15 2.75
CA LYS A 62 9.13 -17.11 3.12
C LYS A 62 8.38 -16.31 2.08
N ILE A 63 7.29 -16.89 1.57
CA ILE A 63 6.40 -16.22 0.63
C ILE A 63 5.80 -14.99 1.34
N VAL A 64 6.11 -13.80 0.82
CA VAL A 64 5.61 -12.52 1.32
C VAL A 64 4.25 -12.21 0.72
N GLY A 65 4.09 -12.53 -0.57
CA GLY A 65 2.87 -12.35 -1.35
C GLY A 65 3.13 -12.66 -2.84
N TYR A 66 2.20 -12.26 -3.71
CA TYR A 66 2.38 -12.29 -5.16
C TYR A 66 2.62 -10.86 -5.69
N GLU A 67 3.39 -10.69 -6.77
CA GLU A 67 3.75 -9.36 -7.28
C GLU A 67 2.56 -8.48 -7.69
N ASN A 68 1.40 -9.08 -8.00
CA ASN A 68 0.16 -8.38 -8.32
C ASN A 68 -0.72 -8.09 -7.09
N GLU A 69 -0.35 -8.60 -5.92
CA GLU A 69 -1.12 -8.52 -4.65
C GLU A 69 -0.35 -7.76 -3.56
N PHE A 70 0.97 -7.74 -3.66
CA PHE A 70 1.88 -7.12 -2.71
C PHE A 70 2.72 -6.04 -3.41
N PRO A 71 2.89 -4.84 -2.82
CA PRO A 71 3.64 -3.76 -3.48
C PRO A 71 5.12 -4.12 -3.64
N PRO A 72 5.83 -3.49 -4.59
CA PRO A 72 7.28 -3.67 -4.74
C PRO A 72 8.03 -3.43 -3.43
N VAL A 73 9.07 -4.20 -3.13
CA VAL A 73 9.78 -4.08 -1.85
C VAL A 73 10.63 -2.84 -1.76
N GLU A 74 11.13 -2.35 -2.90
CA GLU A 74 11.82 -1.07 -3.00
C GLU A 74 10.91 0.05 -2.50
N MET A 75 9.64 0.04 -2.94
CA MET A 75 8.64 0.99 -2.49
C MET A 75 8.40 0.90 -0.97
N ILE A 76 8.30 -0.30 -0.42
CA ILE A 76 8.12 -0.49 1.04
C ILE A 76 9.28 0.16 1.80
N LYS A 77 10.53 -0.04 1.34
CA LYS A 77 11.73 0.56 1.92
C LYS A 77 11.72 2.08 1.78
N ASP A 78 11.36 2.60 0.61
CA ASP A 78 11.34 4.04 0.32
C ASP A 78 10.26 4.79 1.10
N PHE A 79 9.14 4.13 1.40
CA PHE A 79 8.12 4.64 2.32
C PHE A 79 8.52 4.50 3.80
N GLY A 80 9.59 3.77 4.13
CA GLY A 80 9.98 3.47 5.51
C GLY A 80 9.02 2.52 6.23
N LEU A 81 8.29 1.68 5.47
CA LEU A 81 7.38 0.69 6.01
C LEU A 81 8.10 -0.64 6.25
N ASN A 82 7.47 -1.50 7.05
CA ASN A 82 7.87 -2.90 7.17
C ASN A 82 6.77 -3.83 6.63
N ILE A 83 7.12 -5.08 6.38
CA ILE A 83 6.21 -6.08 5.78
C ILE A 83 4.97 -6.32 6.67
N GLU A 84 5.12 -6.28 8.00
CA GLU A 84 4.01 -6.50 8.93
C GLU A 84 2.97 -5.39 8.83
N PHE A 85 3.41 -4.13 8.77
CA PHE A 85 2.54 -2.98 8.58
C PHE A 85 1.79 -3.07 7.24
N VAL A 86 2.49 -3.41 6.15
CA VAL A 86 1.85 -3.62 4.83
C VAL A 86 0.80 -4.73 4.89
N ARG A 87 1.11 -5.87 5.53
CA ARG A 87 0.15 -6.96 5.73
C ARG A 87 -1.06 -6.53 6.56
N LYS A 88 -0.86 -5.68 7.58
CA LYS A 88 -1.97 -5.13 8.36
C LYS A 88 -2.88 -4.27 7.49
N LEU A 89 -2.33 -3.42 6.63
CA LEU A 89 -3.13 -2.60 5.70
C LEU A 89 -3.89 -3.44 4.66
N ILE A 90 -3.24 -4.48 4.12
CA ILE A 90 -3.90 -5.44 3.23
C ILE A 90 -5.07 -6.12 3.96
N ARG A 91 -4.86 -6.58 5.21
CA ARG A 91 -5.94 -7.15 6.02
C ARG A 91 -7.08 -6.16 6.26
N MET A 92 -6.76 -4.90 6.56
CA MET A 92 -7.77 -3.85 6.73
C MET A 92 -8.60 -3.64 5.46
N ASN A 93 -7.96 -3.71 4.28
CA ASN A 93 -8.63 -3.56 3.00
C ASN A 93 -9.47 -4.79 2.60
N ASP A 94 -8.93 -6.00 2.78
CA ASP A 94 -9.45 -7.24 2.19
C ASP A 94 -10.31 -8.06 3.15
N ILE A 95 -10.04 -8.00 4.46
CA ILE A 95 -10.72 -8.81 5.47
C ILE A 95 -11.64 -7.95 6.32
N GLU A 96 -11.13 -6.83 6.84
CA GLU A 96 -11.92 -5.89 7.65
C GLU A 96 -12.80 -4.99 6.77
N LEU A 97 -12.55 -4.99 5.44
CA LEU A 97 -13.28 -4.25 4.41
C LEU A 97 -13.43 -2.75 4.71
N LEU A 98 -12.45 -2.17 5.39
CA LEU A 98 -12.48 -0.76 5.76
C LEU A 98 -12.46 0.12 4.50
N PRO A 99 -13.24 1.21 4.48
CA PRO A 99 -13.17 2.22 3.43
C PRO A 99 -11.82 2.95 3.45
N PHE A 100 -11.43 3.51 2.30
CA PHE A 100 -10.13 4.18 2.14
C PHE A 100 -9.89 5.33 3.12
N ASN A 101 -10.92 6.09 3.50
CA ASN A 101 -10.79 7.14 4.51
C ASN A 101 -10.33 6.58 5.87
N GLN A 102 -10.91 5.47 6.33
CA GLN A 102 -10.52 4.86 7.61
C GLN A 102 -9.11 4.26 7.56
N ILE A 103 -8.71 3.70 6.42
CA ILE A 103 -7.33 3.24 6.22
C ILE A 103 -6.36 4.42 6.19
N ALA A 104 -6.73 5.52 5.53
CA ALA A 104 -5.94 6.76 5.50
C ALA A 104 -5.76 7.36 6.90
N ASP A 105 -6.82 7.40 7.70
CA ASP A 105 -6.78 7.88 9.09
C ASP A 105 -5.84 7.02 9.95
N TYR A 106 -5.85 5.70 9.75
CA TYR A 106 -4.92 4.80 10.43
C TYR A 106 -3.46 5.05 10.03
N ILE A 107 -3.17 5.20 8.73
CA ILE A 107 -1.82 5.50 8.24
C ILE A 107 -1.31 6.82 8.83
N GLU A 108 -2.13 7.87 8.78
CA GLU A 108 -1.79 9.19 9.32
C GLU A 108 -1.57 9.14 10.84
N LYS A 109 -2.41 8.41 11.57
CA LYS A 109 -2.26 8.20 13.00
C LYS A 109 -0.94 7.53 13.36
N GLU A 110 -0.62 6.41 12.74
CA GLU A 110 0.52 5.59 13.13
C GLU A 110 1.86 6.14 12.64
N LEU A 111 1.87 6.86 11.50
CA LEU A 111 3.12 7.28 10.85
C LEU A 111 3.35 8.80 10.85
N LEU A 112 2.30 9.62 10.92
CA LEU A 112 2.41 11.08 10.74
C LEU A 112 2.03 11.91 11.97
N SER A 113 1.42 11.32 13.01
CA SER A 113 0.83 12.07 14.14
C SER A 113 1.78 12.38 15.31
N ASN A 114 3.10 12.27 15.11
CA ASN A 114 4.11 12.57 16.13
C ASN A 114 4.95 13.84 15.80
N GLU A 115 4.33 14.85 15.19
CA GLU A 115 4.91 16.20 15.03
C GLU A 115 4.37 17.18 16.08
#